data_AF-A0A2K3NC34-F1
#
_entry.id   AF-A0A2K3NC34-F1
#
_cell.length_a   1.000
_cell.length_b   1.000
_cell.length_c   1.000
_cell.angle_alpha   90.00
_cell.angle_beta   90.00
_cell.angle_gamma   90.00
#
_symmetry.space_group_name_H-M   'P 1'
#
loop_
_entity.id
_entity.type
_entity.pdbx_description
1 polymer ?
#
loop_
_entity_poly.entity_id
_entity_poly.type
_entity_poly.pdbx_seq_one_letter_code
_entity_poly.pdbx_strand_id
1 'polypeptide(L)'
;MVHYYPGSFSESESHSPIKNTSTQHTLLMELDSSTTSNGYLLLLKGLSLIPISHYAFAFITLIIFLLISIIYNSLEIHFFQDLFSGFSGSPVQFSYNSSSQIYHAVVSNCRILQGNYSVTPWLSSPHLQTIFLNFFGNPPTVKYKRQLFTTSDGGTLALDWVTSSDVSDDESTPIVVLIPGLTSDSSSPCCSGSNPGEGRTTVRSPATVIGRGLKPLDVRTDPGTRLGGPVGRILMYLKHLAYHTAKRGWKVVVSNHRGFGGVPITSDCFYNSGWTEDTRTVVNYLHKENPRAPLFIVGTSIGANIL
;
A
#
# COMPACT_ATOMS: atom_id res chain seq x y z
N MET A 1 -12.34 -81.23 33.06
CA MET A 1 -13.73 -81.08 32.58
C MET A 1 -13.64 -80.59 31.13
N VAL A 2 -13.00 -81.31 30.21
CA VAL A 2 -13.54 -82.38 29.34
C VAL A 2 -15.03 -82.23 29.06
N HIS A 3 -15.37 -81.70 27.89
CA HIS A 3 -16.54 -82.11 27.11
C HIS A 3 -16.14 -82.19 25.64
N TYR A 4 -15.96 -83.45 25.21
CA TYR A 4 -16.00 -83.92 23.83
C TYR A 4 -17.47 -83.99 23.38
N TYR A 5 -17.76 -83.75 22.10
CA TYR A 5 -18.62 -84.64 21.31
C TYR A 5 -18.19 -84.62 19.82
N PRO A 6 -18.21 -85.78 19.12
CA PRO A 6 -17.53 -86.00 17.85
C PRO A 6 -18.50 -86.14 16.66
N GLY A 7 -17.94 -86.10 15.43
CA GLY A 7 -18.62 -86.49 14.19
C GLY A 7 -17.63 -87.01 13.15
N SER A 8 -17.39 -88.32 13.16
CA SER A 8 -16.88 -89.18 12.06
C SER A 8 -17.95 -89.32 10.95
N PHE A 9 -17.77 -89.73 9.70
CA PHE A 9 -16.77 -90.39 8.82
C PHE A 9 -17.34 -90.15 7.38
N SER A 10 -16.61 -90.05 6.27
CA SER A 10 -16.01 -91.16 5.53
C SER A 10 -15.21 -90.69 4.31
N GLU A 11 -14.08 -91.35 4.07
CA GLU A 11 -13.19 -91.28 2.91
C GLU A 11 -13.83 -91.74 1.59
N SER A 12 -13.29 -91.22 0.48
CA SER A 12 -12.98 -92.04 -0.70
C SER A 12 -11.78 -91.43 -1.44
N GLU A 13 -10.63 -92.11 -1.35
CA GLU A 13 -9.45 -91.90 -2.19
C GLU A 13 -9.71 -92.32 -3.65
N SER A 14 -9.05 -91.64 -4.60
CA SER A 14 -8.66 -92.29 -5.86
C SER A 14 -7.37 -91.68 -6.44
N HIS A 15 -6.31 -92.49 -6.38
CA HIS A 15 -5.06 -92.55 -7.15
C HIS A 15 -4.60 -91.47 -8.16
N SER A 16 -3.31 -91.11 -7.97
CA SER A 16 -2.33 -90.42 -8.82
C SER A 16 -2.00 -91.09 -10.19
N PRO A 17 -1.30 -90.43 -11.15
CA PRO A 17 0.18 -90.52 -11.15
C PRO A 17 0.96 -89.28 -11.67
N ILE A 18 2.23 -89.26 -11.24
CA ILE A 18 3.36 -88.38 -11.58
C ILE A 18 3.65 -88.33 -13.10
N LYS A 19 4.02 -87.13 -13.64
CA LYS A 19 5.05 -86.96 -14.71
C LYS A 19 5.40 -85.48 -15.01
N ASN A 20 6.70 -85.27 -15.25
CA ASN A 20 7.38 -84.17 -15.98
C ASN A 20 7.96 -82.95 -15.23
N THR A 21 9.02 -83.20 -14.47
CA THR A 21 10.06 -82.25 -14.02
C THR A 21 11.14 -81.99 -15.09
N SER A 22 10.75 -81.61 -16.31
CA SER A 22 11.74 -81.24 -17.36
C SER A 22 11.46 -79.90 -18.06
N THR A 23 10.32 -79.26 -17.81
CA THR A 23 9.97 -77.97 -18.44
C THR A 23 10.27 -76.76 -17.54
N GLN A 24 10.47 -76.97 -16.23
CA GLN A 24 10.75 -75.88 -15.29
C GLN A 24 12.23 -75.46 -15.26
N HIS A 25 13.17 -76.32 -15.67
CA HIS A 25 14.59 -75.95 -15.70
C HIS A 25 14.97 -75.10 -16.92
N THR A 26 14.23 -75.21 -18.03
CA THR A 26 14.46 -74.35 -19.21
C THR A 26 13.85 -72.96 -19.03
N LEU A 27 12.70 -72.84 -18.34
CA LEU A 27 12.06 -71.56 -18.05
C LEU A 27 12.81 -70.74 -16.97
N LEU A 28 13.51 -71.39 -16.05
CA LEU A 28 14.33 -70.69 -15.04
C LEU A 28 15.66 -70.17 -15.59
N MET A 29 16.16 -70.73 -16.70
CA MET A 29 17.38 -70.23 -17.36
C MET A 29 17.12 -69.04 -18.30
N GLU A 30 15.87 -68.84 -18.72
CA GLU A 30 15.50 -67.73 -19.60
C GLU A 30 14.99 -66.48 -18.84
N LEU A 31 14.73 -66.60 -17.53
CA LEU A 31 14.42 -65.46 -16.68
C LEU A 31 15.65 -64.74 -16.11
N ASP A 32 16.83 -65.38 -16.08
CA ASP A 32 18.02 -64.84 -15.41
C ASP A 32 18.98 -64.08 -16.35
N SER A 33 18.63 -63.94 -17.65
CA SER A 33 19.40 -63.17 -18.63
C SER A 33 18.86 -61.75 -18.87
N SER A 34 17.79 -61.34 -18.18
CA SER A 34 17.25 -59.97 -18.21
C SER A 34 17.66 -59.12 -17.00
N THR A 35 18.64 -59.60 -16.23
CA THR A 35 19.12 -58.99 -14.99
C THR A 35 20.11 -57.85 -15.25
N THR A 36 19.70 -56.88 -16.07
CA THR A 36 19.94 -55.48 -15.74
C THR A 36 18.58 -54.93 -15.41
N SER A 37 18.07 -55.30 -14.23
CA SER A 37 16.86 -54.69 -13.67
C SER A 37 17.13 -53.21 -13.57
N ASN A 38 16.68 -52.50 -14.59
CA ASN A 38 16.89 -51.09 -14.75
C ASN A 38 16.24 -50.45 -13.51
N GLY A 39 17.03 -49.91 -12.57
CA GLY A 39 16.51 -49.44 -11.27
C GLY A 39 15.36 -48.44 -11.43
N TYR A 40 15.35 -47.72 -12.55
CA TYR A 40 14.25 -46.86 -12.99
C TYR A 40 12.94 -47.61 -13.26
N LEU A 41 12.98 -48.81 -13.84
CA LEU A 41 11.80 -49.64 -14.12
C LEU A 41 11.17 -50.16 -12.81
N LEU A 42 11.98 -50.52 -11.83
CA LEU A 42 11.50 -50.90 -10.49
C LEU A 42 10.86 -49.70 -9.77
N LEU A 43 11.47 -48.51 -9.86
CA LEU A 43 10.90 -47.26 -9.36
C LEU A 43 9.56 -46.91 -10.03
N LEU A 44 9.47 -47.02 -11.36
CA LEU A 44 8.25 -46.75 -12.12
C LEU A 44 7.13 -47.73 -11.75
N LYS A 45 7.44 -49.02 -11.58
CA LYS A 45 6.47 -50.01 -11.06
C LYS A 45 6.01 -49.64 -9.65
N GLY A 46 6.92 -49.27 -8.76
CA GLY A 46 6.60 -48.82 -7.41
C GLY A 46 5.68 -47.59 -7.41
N LEU A 47 5.95 -46.60 -8.26
CA LEU A 47 5.12 -45.41 -8.42
C LEU A 47 3.73 -45.75 -8.99
N SER A 48 3.63 -46.70 -9.93
CA SER A 48 2.33 -47.11 -10.51
C SER A 48 1.41 -47.83 -9.51
N LEU A 49 1.95 -48.37 -8.42
CA LEU A 49 1.17 -49.02 -7.36
C LEU A 49 0.51 -48.03 -6.39
N ILE A 50 0.94 -46.76 -6.39
CA ILE A 50 0.35 -45.72 -5.55
C ILE A 50 -1.01 -45.32 -6.15
N PRO A 51 -2.10 -45.28 -5.36
CA PRO A 51 -3.41 -44.89 -5.88
C PRO A 51 -3.40 -43.48 -6.47
N ILE A 52 -4.09 -43.29 -7.60
CA ILE A 52 -4.20 -42.01 -8.32
C ILE A 52 -4.66 -40.86 -7.40
N SER A 53 -5.48 -41.17 -6.39
CA SER A 53 -5.94 -40.22 -5.37
C SER A 53 -4.80 -39.53 -4.60
N HIS A 54 -3.69 -40.23 -4.36
CA HIS A 54 -2.54 -39.65 -3.65
C HIS A 54 -1.79 -38.65 -4.54
N TYR A 55 -1.66 -38.95 -5.84
CA TYR A 55 -1.12 -37.99 -6.81
C TYR A 55 -2.00 -36.76 -6.97
N ALA A 56 -3.32 -36.95 -7.00
CA ALA A 56 -4.27 -35.83 -7.03
C ALA A 56 -4.15 -34.95 -5.78
N PHE A 57 -4.06 -35.55 -4.59
CA PHE A 57 -3.85 -34.82 -3.34
C PHE A 57 -2.49 -34.08 -3.32
N ALA A 58 -1.41 -34.73 -3.75
CA ALA A 58 -0.09 -34.11 -3.87
C ALA A 58 -0.10 -32.93 -4.86
N PHE A 59 -0.83 -33.05 -5.97
CA PHE A 59 -0.97 -31.99 -6.95
C PHE A 59 -1.79 -30.80 -6.41
N ILE A 60 -2.90 -31.06 -5.71
CA ILE A 60 -3.71 -30.02 -5.07
C ILE A 60 -2.92 -29.29 -4.00
N THR A 61 -2.20 -30.02 -3.14
CA THR A 61 -1.35 -29.40 -2.11
C THR A 61 -0.22 -28.57 -2.71
N LEU A 62 0.39 -29.02 -3.80
CA LEU A 62 1.38 -28.23 -4.54
C LEU A 62 0.76 -26.94 -5.13
N ILE A 63 -0.42 -27.03 -5.74
CA ILE A 63 -1.13 -25.83 -6.25
C ILE A 63 -1.44 -24.87 -5.11
N ILE A 64 -1.95 -25.35 -3.99
CA ILE A 64 -2.26 -24.52 -2.83
C ILE A 64 -0.98 -23.84 -2.32
N PHE A 65 0.13 -24.58 -2.21
CA PHE A 65 1.41 -24.02 -1.79
C PHE A 65 1.92 -22.94 -2.75
N LEU A 66 1.81 -23.15 -4.07
CA LEU A 66 2.17 -22.16 -5.08
C LEU A 66 1.28 -20.91 -4.98
N LEU A 67 -0.04 -21.09 -4.82
CA LEU A 67 -0.98 -19.98 -4.65
C LEU A 67 -0.67 -19.18 -3.39
N ILE A 68 -0.41 -19.86 -2.26
CA ILE A 68 -0.01 -19.20 -1.01
C ILE A 68 1.30 -18.43 -1.20
N SER A 69 2.29 -19.01 -1.89
CA SER A 69 3.57 -18.35 -2.16
C SER A 69 3.40 -17.10 -3.04
N ILE A 70 2.55 -17.20 -4.08
CA ILE A 70 2.20 -16.06 -4.94
C ILE A 70 1.52 -14.97 -4.11
N ILE A 71 0.55 -15.32 -3.26
CA ILE A 71 -0.14 -14.35 -2.41
C ILE A 71 0.82 -13.71 -1.42
N TYR A 72 1.69 -14.49 -0.76
CA TYR A 72 2.68 -14.01 0.20
C TYR A 72 3.62 -12.99 -0.44
N ASN A 73 4.11 -13.29 -1.65
CA ASN A 73 4.98 -12.40 -2.40
C ASN A 73 4.22 -11.17 -2.94
N SER A 74 3.00 -11.34 -3.46
CA SER A 74 2.20 -10.25 -4.02
C SER A 74 1.69 -9.27 -2.96
N LEU A 75 1.52 -9.74 -1.72
CA LEU A 75 1.14 -8.89 -0.59
C LEU A 75 2.36 -8.39 0.19
N GLU A 76 3.58 -8.69 -0.24
CA GLU A 76 4.83 -8.29 0.44
C GLU A 76 4.76 -8.58 1.95
N ILE A 77 4.42 -9.83 2.30
CA ILE A 77 4.34 -10.24 3.70
C ILE A 77 5.76 -10.56 4.17
N HIS A 78 6.18 -9.99 5.30
CA HIS A 78 7.51 -10.22 5.89
C HIS A 78 7.47 -10.99 7.22
N PHE A 79 6.29 -11.47 7.64
CA PHE A 79 6.07 -12.09 8.95
C PHE A 79 7.10 -13.17 9.31
N PHE A 80 7.34 -14.14 8.42
CA PHE A 80 8.26 -15.23 8.73
C PHE A 80 9.71 -14.77 8.78
N GLN A 81 10.10 -13.84 7.90
CA GLN A 81 11.43 -13.24 7.91
C GLN A 81 11.67 -12.50 9.23
N ASP A 82 10.69 -11.71 9.68
CA ASP A 82 10.77 -10.98 10.95
C ASP A 82 10.70 -11.92 12.17
N LEU A 83 9.92 -12.99 12.10
CA LEU A 83 9.86 -14.00 13.15
C LEU A 83 11.21 -14.69 13.35
N PHE A 84 11.89 -15.09 12.26
CA PHE A 84 13.20 -15.74 12.33
C PHE A 84 14.33 -14.76 12.70
N SER A 85 14.16 -13.45 12.46
CA SER A 85 15.08 -12.42 12.94
C SER A 85 14.80 -11.97 14.38
N GLY A 86 13.78 -12.54 15.04
CA GLY A 86 13.37 -12.17 16.39
C GLY A 86 12.78 -10.76 16.47
N PHE A 87 12.20 -10.26 15.37
CA PHE A 87 11.68 -8.90 15.22
C PHE A 87 12.71 -7.83 15.58
N SER A 88 13.99 -8.07 15.29
CA SER A 88 15.11 -7.14 15.59
C SER A 88 15.04 -5.80 14.83
N GLY A 89 14.14 -5.73 13.84
CA GLY A 89 13.98 -4.59 12.96
C GLY A 89 15.13 -4.43 11.97
N SER A 90 14.96 -3.47 11.07
CA SER A 90 15.98 -3.06 10.08
C SER A 90 16.34 -1.59 10.29
N PRO A 91 17.61 -1.20 10.06
CA PRO A 91 17.99 0.21 10.13
C PRO A 91 17.23 1.01 9.06
N VAL A 92 16.76 2.20 9.44
CA VAL A 92 16.05 3.07 8.49
C VAL A 92 17.06 3.67 7.51
N GLN A 93 16.84 3.43 6.21
CA GLN A 93 17.62 4.06 5.15
C GLN A 93 16.94 5.35 4.67
N PHE A 94 17.74 6.39 4.46
CA PHE A 94 17.29 7.68 3.98
C PHE A 94 18.01 8.06 2.70
N SER A 95 17.25 8.59 1.73
CA SER A 95 17.80 9.34 0.61
C SER A 95 17.82 10.81 0.98
N TYR A 96 19.00 11.44 0.96
CA TYR A 96 19.15 12.83 1.33
C TYR A 96 20.31 13.49 0.59
N ASN A 97 20.29 14.83 0.53
CA ASN A 97 21.42 15.60 0.05
C ASN A 97 22.44 15.78 1.19
N SER A 98 23.64 15.23 1.02
CA SER A 98 24.70 15.25 2.04
C SER A 98 25.20 16.67 2.40
N SER A 99 25.01 17.64 1.52
CA SER A 99 25.35 19.06 1.74
C SER A 99 24.25 19.82 2.50
N SER A 100 23.12 19.18 2.79
CA SER A 100 21.96 19.82 3.41
C SER A 100 22.15 20.00 4.93
N GLN A 101 22.34 21.24 5.37
CA GLN A 101 22.45 21.57 6.80
C GLN A 101 21.17 21.21 7.57
N ILE A 102 20.00 21.37 6.94
CA ILE A 102 18.71 21.01 7.54
C ILE A 102 18.62 19.50 7.80
N TYR A 103 19.14 18.66 6.89
CA TYR A 103 19.18 17.22 7.11
C TYR A 103 20.01 16.86 8.35
N HIS A 104 21.24 17.40 8.44
CA HIS A 104 22.12 17.14 9.58
C HIS A 104 21.50 17.62 10.90
N ALA A 105 20.81 18.76 10.88
CA ALA A 105 20.07 19.26 12.04
C ALA A 105 18.90 18.33 12.42
N VAL A 106 18.12 17.83 11.46
CA VAL A 106 17.00 16.93 11.73
C VAL A 106 17.48 15.58 12.26
N VAL A 107 18.44 14.93 11.57
CA VAL A 107 18.91 13.59 11.95
C VAL A 107 19.65 13.59 13.29
N SER A 108 20.42 14.65 13.60
CA SER A 108 21.08 14.75 14.90
C SER A 108 20.10 14.91 16.07
N ASN A 109 18.93 15.52 15.84
CA ASN A 109 17.94 15.78 16.88
C ASN A 109 16.81 14.72 16.95
N CYS A 110 16.60 13.94 15.89
CA CYS A 110 15.54 12.95 15.82
C CYS A 110 16.04 11.52 16.07
N ARG A 111 16.01 11.09 17.35
CA ARG A 111 16.39 9.73 17.77
C ARG A 111 15.64 8.61 17.04
N ILE A 112 14.39 8.87 16.65
CA ILE A 112 13.56 7.90 15.91
C ILE A 112 14.19 7.57 14.56
N LEU A 113 14.85 8.54 13.91
CA LEU A 113 15.50 8.32 12.60
C LEU A 113 16.80 7.53 12.72
N GLN A 114 17.39 7.46 13.92
CA GLN A 114 18.64 6.72 14.18
C GLN A 114 18.38 5.28 14.64
N GLY A 115 17.12 4.90 14.88
CA GLY A 115 16.75 3.59 15.37
C GLY A 115 16.50 2.57 14.26
N ASN A 116 16.27 1.33 14.66
CA ASN A 116 15.74 0.29 13.78
C ASN A 116 14.22 0.45 13.68
N TYR A 117 13.69 0.38 12.47
CA TYR A 117 12.28 0.19 12.24
C TYR A 117 11.92 -1.28 12.41
N SER A 118 10.96 -1.56 13.28
CA SER A 118 10.40 -2.90 13.47
C SER A 118 8.94 -2.86 13.08
N VAL A 119 8.52 -3.77 12.20
CA VAL A 119 7.11 -3.88 11.83
C VAL A 119 6.31 -4.38 13.02
N THR A 120 5.08 -3.88 13.14
CA THR A 120 4.12 -4.46 14.06
C THR A 120 3.80 -5.89 13.59
N PRO A 121 4.01 -6.94 14.41
CA PRO A 121 3.96 -8.33 13.92
C PRO A 121 2.67 -8.72 13.18
N TRP A 122 1.52 -8.15 13.55
CA TRP A 122 0.23 -8.41 12.89
C TRP A 122 -0.06 -7.51 11.68
N LEU A 123 0.84 -6.56 11.35
CA LEU A 123 0.80 -5.70 10.16
C LEU A 123 2.13 -5.80 9.39
N SER A 124 2.60 -7.03 9.19
CA SER A 124 3.86 -7.35 8.51
C SER A 124 3.83 -7.17 6.99
N SER A 125 2.97 -6.30 6.46
CA SER A 125 2.87 -5.96 5.04
C SER A 125 2.52 -4.47 4.89
N PRO A 126 3.20 -3.72 4.00
CA PRO A 126 2.88 -2.31 3.73
C PRO A 126 1.43 -2.09 3.28
N HIS A 127 0.89 -3.05 2.53
CA HIS A 127 -0.50 -3.01 2.06
C HIS A 127 -1.48 -3.19 3.23
N LEU A 128 -1.22 -4.14 4.12
CA LEU A 128 -2.04 -4.35 5.32
C LEU A 128 -1.99 -3.13 6.25
N GLN A 129 -0.82 -2.49 6.43
CA GLN A 129 -0.70 -1.26 7.20
C GLN A 129 -1.59 -0.14 6.63
N THR A 130 -1.56 0.03 5.31
CA THR A 130 -2.36 1.05 4.62
C THR A 130 -3.86 0.76 4.73
N ILE A 131 -4.26 -0.48 4.52
CA ILE A 131 -5.66 -0.94 4.66
C ILE A 131 -6.14 -0.74 6.09
N PHE A 132 -5.35 -1.17 7.07
CA PHE A 132 -5.69 -1.06 8.49
C PHE A 132 -5.97 0.39 8.90
N LEU A 133 -5.08 1.32 8.50
CA LEU A 133 -5.27 2.72 8.82
C LEU A 133 -6.51 3.31 8.15
N ASN A 134 -6.82 2.92 6.91
CA ASN A 134 -8.04 3.37 6.25
C ASN A 134 -9.33 2.98 7.00
N PHE A 135 -9.36 1.79 7.63
CA PHE A 135 -10.54 1.29 8.34
C PHE A 135 -10.58 1.68 9.81
N PHE A 136 -9.47 1.56 10.53
CA PHE A 136 -9.39 1.67 11.99
C PHE A 136 -8.75 2.95 12.49
N GLY A 137 -8.24 3.77 11.58
CA GLY A 137 -7.55 4.97 11.97
C GLY A 137 -8.47 6.07 12.45
N ASN A 138 -8.01 6.80 13.48
CA ASN A 138 -8.74 7.91 14.10
C ASN A 138 -7.96 9.23 13.91
N PRO A 139 -8.11 9.92 12.78
CA PRO A 139 -7.34 11.13 12.53
C PRO A 139 -7.91 12.32 13.33
N PRO A 140 -7.06 13.26 13.77
CA PRO A 140 -7.54 14.45 14.47
C PRO A 140 -8.41 15.31 13.56
N THR A 141 -9.37 16.02 14.16
CA THR A 141 -10.18 17.00 13.45
C THR A 141 -9.39 18.29 13.31
N VAL A 142 -9.09 18.68 12.07
CA VAL A 142 -8.38 19.91 11.73
C VAL A 142 -9.33 20.83 11.00
N LYS A 143 -9.44 22.08 11.47
CA LYS A 143 -10.21 23.12 10.80
C LYS A 143 -9.28 23.87 9.84
N TYR A 144 -9.83 24.22 8.68
CA TYR A 144 -9.09 24.91 7.64
C TYR A 144 -9.80 26.20 7.22
N LYS A 145 -9.01 27.21 6.86
CA LYS A 145 -9.45 28.40 6.14
C LYS A 145 -8.89 28.33 4.73
N ARG A 146 -9.79 28.22 3.75
CA ARG A 146 -9.42 28.15 2.34
C ARG A 146 -9.10 29.51 1.75
N GLN A 147 -8.01 29.57 1.00
CA GLN A 147 -7.63 30.66 0.13
C GLN A 147 -7.44 30.11 -1.29
N LEU A 148 -8.19 30.65 -2.24
CA LEU A 148 -7.99 30.32 -3.65
C LEU A 148 -6.84 31.15 -4.21
N PHE A 149 -6.02 30.50 -5.03
CA PHE A 149 -4.83 31.08 -5.61
C PHE A 149 -4.88 30.87 -7.13
N THR A 150 -4.79 31.95 -7.90
CA THR A 150 -4.81 31.89 -9.36
C THR A 150 -3.38 31.91 -9.90
N THR A 151 -3.06 30.95 -10.77
CA THR A 151 -1.76 30.82 -11.42
C THR A 151 -1.70 31.67 -12.70
N SER A 152 -0.48 31.90 -13.20
CA SER A 152 -0.23 32.76 -14.39
C SER A 152 -0.89 32.25 -15.67
N ASP A 153 -1.14 30.96 -15.78
CA ASP A 153 -1.84 30.28 -16.86
C ASP A 153 -3.38 30.25 -16.70
N GLY A 154 -3.91 31.03 -15.75
CA GLY A 154 -5.34 31.08 -15.44
C GLY A 154 -5.87 29.87 -14.65
N GLY A 155 -4.99 28.95 -14.24
CA GLY A 155 -5.34 27.85 -13.34
C GLY A 155 -5.72 28.32 -11.94
N THR A 156 -6.39 27.44 -11.18
CA THR A 156 -6.75 27.69 -9.78
C THR A 156 -6.16 26.60 -8.90
N LEU A 157 -5.56 27.01 -7.78
CA LEU A 157 -5.07 26.20 -6.68
C LEU A 157 -5.81 26.59 -5.39
N ALA A 158 -5.81 25.73 -4.38
CA ALA A 158 -6.31 26.11 -3.05
C ALA A 158 -5.26 25.87 -1.96
N LEU A 159 -5.01 26.91 -1.19
CA LEU A 159 -4.22 26.88 0.03
C LEU A 159 -5.17 26.80 1.22
N ASP A 160 -5.10 25.70 1.96
CA ASP A 160 -5.93 25.49 3.14
C ASP A 160 -5.09 25.64 4.40
N TRP A 161 -5.27 26.81 5.04
CA TRP A 161 -4.57 27.19 6.25
C TRP A 161 -5.21 26.53 7.46
N VAL A 162 -4.41 25.86 8.29
CA VAL A 162 -4.91 25.28 9.54
C VAL A 162 -5.31 26.41 10.49
N THR A 163 -6.56 26.39 10.95
CA THR A 163 -7.04 27.31 11.99
C THR A 163 -6.97 26.62 13.35
N SER A 164 -5.95 26.98 14.13
CA SER A 164 -5.77 26.52 15.51
C SER A 164 -5.39 27.70 16.39
N SER A 165 -5.93 27.73 17.62
CA SER A 165 -5.54 28.71 18.65
C SER A 165 -4.09 28.56 19.09
N ASP A 166 -3.49 27.40 18.82
CA ASP A 166 -2.12 27.09 19.22
C ASP A 166 -1.08 27.72 18.27
N VAL A 167 -1.47 28.17 17.06
CA VAL A 167 -0.56 28.76 16.07
C VAL A 167 -0.17 30.16 16.52
N SER A 168 1.13 30.48 16.45
CA SER A 168 1.61 31.82 16.80
C SER A 168 1.36 32.82 15.66
N ASP A 169 0.82 33.99 16.01
CA ASP A 169 0.54 35.07 15.07
C ASP A 169 1.79 35.85 14.66
N ASP A 170 2.98 35.51 15.18
CA ASP A 170 4.22 36.22 14.83
C ASP A 170 4.63 36.06 13.35
N GLU A 171 5.24 37.11 12.81
CA GLU A 171 5.75 37.19 11.44
C GLU A 171 7.01 36.34 11.22
N SER A 172 7.71 35.98 12.31
CA SER A 172 8.85 35.05 12.26
C SER A 172 8.44 33.58 12.44
N THR A 173 7.16 33.32 12.72
CA THR A 173 6.64 31.96 12.92
C THR A 173 6.88 31.09 11.68
N PRO A 174 7.51 29.92 11.83
CA PRO A 174 7.74 29.00 10.72
C PRO A 174 6.45 28.60 10.00
N ILE A 175 6.51 28.53 8.67
CA ILE A 175 5.43 28.06 7.82
C ILE A 175 5.81 26.69 7.24
N VAL A 176 4.94 25.69 7.39
CA VAL A 176 5.06 24.39 6.74
C VAL A 176 3.97 24.23 5.69
N VAL A 177 4.40 24.04 4.45
CA VAL A 177 3.56 23.70 3.30
C VAL A 177 3.49 22.19 3.18
N LEU A 178 2.28 21.64 3.29
CA LEU A 178 2.01 20.22 3.13
C LEU A 178 1.50 19.97 1.71
N ILE A 179 2.22 19.11 0.98
CA ILE A 179 1.84 18.68 -0.37
C ILE A 179 1.23 17.27 -0.30
N PRO A 180 -0.09 17.13 -0.52
CA PRO A 180 -0.77 15.86 -0.49
C PRO A 180 -0.43 15.00 -1.72
N GLY A 181 -0.68 13.69 -1.61
CA GLY A 181 -0.54 12.74 -2.71
C GLY A 181 -1.77 12.63 -3.65
N LEU A 182 -1.77 11.64 -4.55
CA LEU A 182 -2.84 11.40 -5.53
C LEU A 182 -4.13 11.10 -4.77
N THR A 183 -5.25 11.69 -5.17
CA THR A 183 -6.57 11.56 -4.51
C THR A 183 -6.68 12.17 -3.11
N SER A 184 -5.65 12.84 -2.61
CA SER A 184 -5.69 13.49 -1.31
C SER A 184 -5.97 14.98 -1.44
N ASP A 185 -6.86 15.47 -0.58
CA ASP A 185 -7.20 16.88 -0.44
C ASP A 185 -7.48 17.21 1.02
N SER A 186 -7.61 18.48 1.39
CA SER A 186 -7.88 18.91 2.76
C SER A 186 -9.34 18.75 3.22
N SER A 187 -10.21 18.07 2.46
CA SER A 187 -11.67 18.24 2.54
C SER A 187 -12.21 18.27 3.98
N SER A 188 -12.79 19.42 4.33
CA SER A 188 -13.51 19.66 5.57
C SER A 188 -14.99 19.90 5.25
N PRO A 189 -15.92 19.41 6.08
CA PRO A 189 -17.38 19.63 5.91
C PRO A 189 -17.79 21.11 5.96
N CYS A 190 -16.89 22.02 6.35
CA CYS A 190 -17.17 23.46 6.36
C CYS A 190 -17.31 24.06 4.95
N CYS A 191 -16.75 23.42 3.92
CA CYS A 191 -16.88 23.89 2.54
C CYS A 191 -18.19 23.50 1.84
N SER A 192 -19.05 22.71 2.50
CA SER A 192 -20.42 22.44 2.02
C SER A 192 -21.45 23.50 2.45
N GLY A 193 -21.06 24.50 3.25
CA GLY A 193 -21.99 25.45 3.87
C GLY A 193 -21.87 26.92 3.45
N SER A 194 -21.02 27.28 2.48
CA SER A 194 -20.98 28.67 2.01
C SER A 194 -22.15 28.94 1.07
N ASN A 195 -23.25 29.47 1.60
CA ASN A 195 -24.26 30.18 0.81
C ASN A 195 -23.57 31.26 -0.05
N PRO A 196 -24.00 31.49 -1.29
CA PRO A 196 -23.47 32.56 -2.13
C PRO A 196 -24.03 33.90 -1.64
N GLY A 197 -23.42 34.45 -0.60
CA GLY A 197 -23.76 35.74 -0.05
C GLY A 197 -22.88 36.00 1.16
N GLU A 198 -22.26 37.17 1.19
CA GLU A 198 -21.49 37.71 2.32
C GLU A 198 -20.02 37.26 2.45
N GLY A 199 -19.11 38.25 2.33
CA GLY A 199 -17.68 38.10 2.68
C GLY A 199 -16.67 38.25 1.53
N ARG A 200 -16.88 39.21 0.61
CA ARG A 200 -15.95 39.51 -0.49
C ARG A 200 -14.77 40.37 0.01
N THR A 201 -13.66 39.78 0.43
CA THR A 201 -12.36 40.48 0.52
C THR A 201 -11.56 40.18 -0.74
N THR A 202 -11.97 40.81 -1.85
CA THR A 202 -11.22 40.77 -3.11
C THR A 202 -10.11 41.83 -3.07
N VAL A 203 -8.86 41.40 -3.00
CA VAL A 203 -7.73 42.20 -3.50
C VAL A 203 -7.97 42.38 -5.00
N ARG A 204 -8.27 43.62 -5.42
CA ARG A 204 -8.46 43.98 -6.83
C ARG A 204 -7.09 44.09 -7.50
N SER A 205 -6.90 43.34 -8.59
CA SER A 205 -6.05 43.78 -9.70
C SER A 205 -6.73 43.33 -11.01
N PRO A 206 -6.59 44.11 -12.11
CA PRO A 206 -7.58 44.14 -13.18
C PRO A 206 -7.50 42.91 -14.08
N ALA A 207 -8.64 42.24 -14.26
CA ALA A 207 -8.79 41.20 -15.26
C ALA A 207 -8.83 41.84 -16.66
N THR A 208 -7.79 41.62 -17.45
CA THR A 208 -7.86 41.73 -18.91
C THR A 208 -8.00 40.33 -19.49
N VAL A 209 -9.15 40.10 -20.11
CA VAL A 209 -9.56 38.88 -20.81
C VAL A 209 -8.79 38.75 -22.12
N ILE A 210 -8.17 37.59 -22.39
CA ILE A 210 -8.03 37.05 -23.76
C ILE A 210 -8.22 35.53 -23.76
N GLY A 211 -9.38 35.11 -24.29
CA GLY A 211 -9.69 33.93 -25.11
C GLY A 211 -8.94 32.61 -24.92
N ARG A 212 -9.68 31.59 -24.45
CA ARG A 212 -10.25 30.51 -25.30
C ARG A 212 -11.45 29.92 -24.54
N GLY A 213 -12.54 29.69 -25.28
CA GLY A 213 -13.88 29.42 -24.74
C GLY A 213 -14.05 28.08 -24.04
N LEU A 214 -13.44 27.91 -22.87
CA LEU A 214 -13.84 26.90 -21.90
C LEU A 214 -14.78 27.54 -20.90
N LYS A 215 -16.04 27.09 -20.90
CA LYS A 215 -16.91 27.34 -19.75
C LYS A 215 -16.22 26.73 -18.52
N PRO A 216 -16.14 27.42 -17.37
CA PRO A 216 -15.70 26.80 -16.14
C PRO A 216 -16.53 25.54 -15.93
N LEU A 217 -15.87 24.38 -15.93
CA LEU A 217 -16.52 23.15 -15.52
C LEU A 217 -16.75 23.28 -14.02
N ASP A 218 -17.96 23.69 -13.65
CA ASP A 218 -18.39 23.73 -12.27
C ASP A 218 -18.53 22.29 -11.78
N VAL A 219 -17.47 21.77 -11.16
CA VAL A 219 -17.42 20.43 -10.54
C VAL A 219 -18.44 20.31 -9.38
N ARG A 220 -19.23 21.35 -9.12
CA ARG A 220 -20.20 21.47 -8.03
C ARG A 220 -21.57 20.85 -8.34
N THR A 221 -21.92 20.57 -9.60
CA THR A 221 -23.28 20.12 -9.97
C THR A 221 -23.43 18.68 -10.48
N ASP A 222 -22.35 17.92 -10.69
CA ASP A 222 -22.48 16.52 -11.13
C ASP A 222 -22.06 15.50 -10.05
N PRO A 223 -23.00 14.69 -9.52
CA PRO A 223 -22.67 13.59 -8.61
C PRO A 223 -21.70 12.56 -9.20
N GLY A 224 -21.59 12.51 -10.55
CA GLY A 224 -20.75 11.57 -11.30
C GLY A 224 -19.29 11.97 -11.48
N THR A 225 -18.90 13.22 -11.19
CA THR A 225 -17.52 13.72 -11.40
C THR A 225 -16.74 13.85 -10.08
N ARG A 226 -17.28 13.29 -8.99
CA ARG A 226 -16.52 13.05 -7.76
C ARG A 226 -15.51 11.92 -8.02
N LEU A 227 -14.33 12.26 -8.51
CA LEU A 227 -13.16 11.37 -8.43
C LEU A 227 -12.75 11.09 -6.96
N GLY A 228 -13.38 11.76 -5.99
CA GLY A 228 -13.38 11.39 -4.57
C GLY A 228 -14.64 10.62 -4.17
N GLY A 229 -14.61 9.29 -4.33
CA GLY A 229 -15.51 8.38 -3.60
C GLY A 229 -15.23 8.42 -2.09
N PRO A 230 -15.64 7.42 -1.28
CA PRO A 230 -15.34 7.32 0.16
C PRO A 230 -13.83 7.14 0.49
N VAL A 231 -12.95 7.58 -0.41
CA VAL A 231 -11.48 7.61 -0.37
C VAL A 231 -10.95 8.81 0.43
N GLY A 232 -11.81 9.73 0.88
CA GLY A 232 -11.47 10.86 1.77
C GLY A 232 -10.91 10.50 3.16
N ARG A 233 -10.53 9.24 3.39
CA ARG A 233 -9.88 8.75 4.62
C ARG A 233 -8.36 8.61 4.49
N ILE A 234 -7.77 8.70 3.29
CA ILE A 234 -6.30 8.62 3.07
C ILE A 234 -5.53 9.78 3.77
N LEU A 235 -6.27 10.80 4.19
CA LEU A 235 -5.85 11.99 4.94
C LEU A 235 -5.22 11.78 6.32
N MET A 236 -5.08 10.55 6.80
CA MET A 236 -4.67 10.31 8.18
C MET A 236 -3.32 10.93 8.51
N TYR A 237 -2.29 10.58 7.74
CA TYR A 237 -0.94 11.05 7.99
C TYR A 237 -0.84 12.57 7.85
N LEU A 238 -1.49 13.13 6.82
CA LEU A 238 -1.49 14.57 6.57
C LEU A 238 -2.20 15.33 7.69
N LYS A 239 -3.33 14.83 8.18
CA LYS A 239 -4.08 15.43 9.31
C LYS A 239 -3.29 15.33 10.61
N HIS A 240 -2.67 14.20 10.90
CA HIS A 240 -1.80 14.06 12.07
C HIS A 240 -0.62 15.02 11.99
N LEU A 241 0.05 15.10 10.83
CA LEU A 241 1.16 16.02 10.63
C LEU A 241 0.72 17.47 10.78
N ALA A 242 -0.40 17.86 10.14
CA ALA A 242 -0.94 19.20 10.23
C ALA A 242 -1.32 19.57 11.68
N TYR A 243 -2.05 18.68 12.36
CA TYR A 243 -2.48 18.89 13.74
C TYR A 243 -1.29 19.02 14.71
N HIS A 244 -0.35 18.09 14.68
CA HIS A 244 0.79 18.11 15.61
C HIS A 244 1.78 19.25 15.31
N THR A 245 1.91 19.65 14.05
CA THR A 245 2.74 20.81 13.67
C THR A 245 2.10 22.12 14.13
N ALA A 246 0.78 22.29 13.89
CA ALA A 246 0.04 23.45 14.38
C ALA A 246 0.04 23.55 15.91
N LYS A 247 -0.09 22.41 16.62
CA LYS A 247 0.00 22.34 18.09
C LYS A 247 1.36 22.75 18.65
N ARG A 248 2.41 22.74 17.81
CA ARG A 248 3.75 23.24 18.17
C ARG A 248 3.93 24.73 17.86
N GLY A 249 2.87 25.43 17.47
CA GLY A 249 2.88 26.87 17.20
C GLY A 249 3.22 27.26 15.77
N TRP A 250 3.40 26.30 14.87
CA TRP A 250 3.81 26.56 13.49
C TRP A 250 2.60 26.85 12.61
N LYS A 251 2.77 27.74 11.63
CA LYS A 251 1.76 27.99 10.59
C LYS A 251 1.76 26.82 9.62
N VAL A 252 0.62 26.19 9.40
CA VAL A 252 0.49 25.04 8.51
C VAL A 252 -0.47 25.36 7.38
N VAL A 253 -0.05 25.09 6.16
CA VAL A 253 -0.87 25.24 4.96
C VAL A 253 -0.83 23.97 4.12
N VAL A 254 -1.99 23.48 3.71
CA VAL A 254 -2.11 22.37 2.77
C VAL A 254 -2.29 22.95 1.37
N SER A 255 -1.40 22.62 0.44
CA SER A 255 -1.48 23.06 -0.95
C SER A 255 -2.21 22.01 -1.78
N ASN A 256 -3.48 22.24 -2.11
CA ASN A 256 -4.27 21.31 -2.92
C ASN A 256 -3.98 21.52 -4.40
N HIS A 257 -3.87 20.38 -5.09
CA HIS A 257 -3.65 20.32 -6.52
C HIS A 257 -4.89 20.76 -7.32
N ARG A 258 -4.67 21.22 -8.55
CA ARG A 258 -5.73 21.61 -9.49
C ARG A 258 -6.74 20.48 -9.67
N GLY A 259 -8.04 20.79 -9.55
CA GLY A 259 -9.12 19.80 -9.71
C GLY A 259 -9.35 18.86 -8.52
N PHE A 260 -8.55 18.95 -7.45
CA PHE A 260 -8.72 18.17 -6.21
C PHE A 260 -9.29 19.05 -5.09
N GLY A 261 -9.91 18.44 -4.07
CA GLY A 261 -10.40 19.19 -2.91
C GLY A 261 -11.50 20.21 -3.19
N GLY A 262 -12.22 20.10 -4.31
CA GLY A 262 -13.21 21.10 -4.72
C GLY A 262 -12.58 22.36 -5.35
N VAL A 263 -11.32 22.30 -5.77
CA VAL A 263 -10.68 23.33 -6.58
C VAL A 263 -11.24 23.27 -8.01
N PRO A 264 -11.77 24.37 -8.56
CA PRO A 264 -12.29 24.39 -9.92
C PRO A 264 -11.16 24.24 -10.94
N ILE A 265 -11.45 23.60 -12.06
CA ILE A 265 -10.52 23.48 -13.18
C ILE A 265 -10.79 24.66 -14.13
N THR A 266 -9.87 25.61 -14.15
CA THR A 266 -10.01 26.88 -14.89
C THR A 266 -9.00 27.05 -16.01
N SER A 267 -8.14 26.05 -16.24
CA SER A 267 -7.09 26.05 -17.27
C SER A 267 -6.93 24.65 -17.85
N ASP A 268 -6.32 24.57 -19.03
CA ASP A 268 -5.98 23.32 -19.74
C ASP A 268 -4.84 22.54 -19.07
N CYS A 269 -4.13 23.18 -18.13
CA CYS A 269 -3.08 22.54 -17.36
C CYS A 269 -3.66 21.86 -16.11
N PHE A 270 -3.81 20.53 -16.19
CA PHE A 270 -4.21 19.68 -15.06
C PHE A 270 -3.03 19.33 -14.15
N TYR A 271 -3.34 18.91 -12.93
CA TYR A 271 -2.34 18.33 -12.05
C TYR A 271 -1.62 17.16 -12.73
N ASN A 272 -0.29 17.20 -12.72
CA ASN A 272 0.52 16.03 -13.00
C ASN A 272 1.69 15.98 -12.01
N SER A 273 2.09 14.76 -11.63
CA SER A 273 3.08 14.54 -10.57
C SER A 273 4.53 14.87 -10.96
N GLY A 274 4.76 15.32 -12.21
CA GLY A 274 6.04 15.87 -12.67
C GLY A 274 6.02 17.40 -12.82
N TRP A 275 4.87 18.04 -12.60
CA TRP A 275 4.68 19.47 -12.78
C TRP A 275 4.94 20.18 -11.47
N THR A 276 6.12 20.76 -11.41
CA THR A 276 6.66 21.40 -10.21
C THR A 276 6.29 22.89 -10.13
N GLU A 277 5.71 23.46 -11.20
CA GLU A 277 5.48 24.91 -11.31
C GLU A 277 4.41 25.42 -10.36
N ASP A 278 3.37 24.64 -10.10
CA ASP A 278 2.34 24.99 -9.12
C ASP A 278 2.94 25.14 -7.72
N THR A 279 3.81 24.19 -7.35
CA THR A 279 4.53 24.24 -6.08
C THR A 279 5.46 25.45 -6.01
N ARG A 280 6.24 25.72 -7.07
CA ARG A 280 7.11 26.92 -7.12
C ARG A 280 6.31 28.20 -6.97
N THR A 281 5.17 28.29 -7.64
CA THR A 281 4.32 29.49 -7.61
C THR A 281 3.78 29.73 -6.19
N VAL A 282 3.31 28.68 -5.51
CA VAL A 282 2.86 28.76 -4.12
C VAL A 282 4.00 29.16 -3.18
N VAL A 283 5.17 28.55 -3.33
CA VAL A 283 6.35 28.87 -2.51
C VAL A 283 6.77 30.33 -2.67
N ASN A 284 6.88 30.80 -3.91
CA ASN A 284 7.24 32.18 -4.20
C ASN A 284 6.23 33.17 -3.63
N TYR A 285 4.93 32.84 -3.72
CA TYR A 285 3.87 33.64 -3.12
C TYR A 285 4.01 33.71 -1.60
N LEU A 286 4.13 32.57 -0.92
CA LEU A 286 4.24 32.51 0.54
C LEU A 286 5.50 33.20 1.06
N HIS A 287 6.62 33.02 0.37
CA HIS A 287 7.87 33.68 0.74
C HIS A 287 7.78 35.21 0.60
N LYS A 288 7.04 35.71 -0.41
CA LYS A 288 6.82 37.14 -0.60
C LYS A 288 5.90 37.74 0.46
N GLU A 289 4.83 37.04 0.84
CA GLU A 289 3.88 37.51 1.86
C GLU A 289 4.46 37.40 3.27
N ASN A 290 5.31 36.41 3.54
CA ASN A 290 5.92 36.17 4.85
C ASN A 290 7.46 36.14 4.76
N PRO A 291 8.12 37.26 4.44
CA PRO A 291 9.56 37.30 4.15
C PRO A 291 10.44 37.01 5.38
N ARG A 292 9.89 37.14 6.59
CA ARG A 292 10.59 36.87 7.86
C ARG A 292 10.36 35.45 8.39
N ALA A 293 9.41 34.71 7.82
CA ALA A 293 9.07 33.36 8.26
C ALA A 293 9.96 32.33 7.56
N PRO A 294 10.63 31.43 8.29
CA PRO A 294 11.23 30.24 7.70
C PRO A 294 10.16 29.38 7.01
N LEU A 295 10.40 29.00 5.76
CA LEU A 295 9.46 28.20 4.96
C LEU A 295 9.99 26.78 4.77
N PHE A 296 9.16 25.80 5.10
CA PHE A 296 9.43 24.38 4.93
C PHE A 296 8.35 23.75 4.06
N ILE A 297 8.73 22.71 3.31
CA ILE A 297 7.80 21.98 2.45
C ILE A 297 7.93 20.49 2.77
N VAL A 298 6.79 19.83 2.98
CA VAL A 298 6.72 18.41 3.26
C VAL A 298 5.75 17.77 2.27
N GLY A 299 6.28 16.91 1.41
CA GLY A 299 5.50 16.09 0.50
C GLY A 299 5.23 14.72 1.09
N THR A 300 4.04 14.17 0.81
CA THR A 300 3.67 12.80 1.22
C THR A 300 3.34 11.95 0.02
N SER A 301 3.82 10.71 -0.03
CA SER A 301 3.64 9.80 -1.16
C SER A 301 4.04 10.48 -2.48
N ILE A 302 3.16 10.53 -3.49
CA ILE A 302 3.45 11.21 -4.76
C ILE A 302 3.68 12.73 -4.61
N GLY A 303 3.19 13.35 -3.54
CA GLY A 303 3.51 14.74 -3.22
C GLY A 303 4.99 14.94 -2.87
N ALA A 304 5.68 13.89 -2.39
CA ALA A 304 7.13 13.91 -2.20
C ALA A 304 7.90 13.82 -3.52
N ASN A 305 7.30 13.24 -4.57
CA ASN A 305 7.92 13.15 -5.91
C ASN A 305 7.92 14.50 -6.65
N ILE A 306 7.11 15.46 -6.20
CA ILE A 306 7.07 16.83 -6.75
C ILE A 306 8.25 17.66 -6.20
N LEU A 307 8.87 17.24 -5.10
CA LEU A 307 9.97 17.93 -4.42
C LEU A 307 11.33 17.43 -4.89
#